data_AF-G2E837-F1
#
_entry.id   AF-G2E837-F1
#
_cell.length_a   1.000
_cell.length_b   1.000
_cell.length_c   1.000
_cell.angle_alpha   90.00
_cell.angle_beta   90.00
_cell.angle_gamma   90.00
#
_symmetry.space_group_name_H-M   'P 1'
#
loop_
_entity.id
_entity.type
_entity.pdbx_description
1 polymer ?
#
loop_
_entity_poly.entity_id
_entity_poly.type
_entity_poly.pdbx_seq_one_letter_code
_entity_poly.pdbx_strand_id
1 'polypeptide(L)'
;MSYQVLARKWRPRSFDDMVGQQHVVRALSNALDRDQLHHAYLFTGTRGVGKTTLARILSKALNCEQGVSSHPCGVCSACREIDSGRFVDLLEVDAASRTKVDQTRDLLDNVPYAPARGRFKVYLIDEVHMFSSHSFNALLKTLEEPPPHVKFLLATTDPQKIPVTVLSRCLQFNLRRLLSDEIRERLSFVLQTEGLEFEAAALPLVARAADGSMRDALSLLDQAIAFGGGRVVENEVRTMLGTVSGDLALDLVDALVDADAARLLTEVERVAALTPDFVELLRELLTLLHRLALVQQVPDLLQPDDPDRDRLAGLAGRVSPEDLQLYYQVALTGQADLPLAPDPRTGFEMVLLRALAFRPSDAVQGQGAELAPLVSARSSARRPGPSPLVGAQSAVSGKDSGAARRGADLISPQMGVRETPGAVAKPSEVSASNGSGSPSLASPAEWQQLVGRLSLGGIAGQLAHNCGFVEWEQGRLVLSLDPAAEHLRVASAESRLREALARLLGDPLKLDIQVVRPQQETLAQRRVRETGERQRAAVQSMEGDCHAEQLREIFEAEWVPGSIVPNA
;
A
#
# COMPACT_ATOMS: atom_id res chain seq x y z
N MET A 1 -39.95 7.96 -3.33
CA MET A 1 -38.90 8.79 -2.70
C MET A 1 -37.58 8.11 -2.94
N SER A 2 -36.56 8.79 -3.47
CA SER A 2 -35.25 8.18 -3.71
C SER A 2 -34.63 7.79 -2.37
N TYR A 3 -34.43 6.50 -2.13
CA TYR A 3 -33.70 6.00 -0.98
C TYR A 3 -32.30 6.65 -0.96
N GLN A 4 -32.02 7.47 0.07
CA GLN A 4 -30.70 8.04 0.27
C GLN A 4 -29.97 7.19 1.30
N VAL A 5 -28.79 6.70 0.90
CA VAL A 5 -27.83 6.01 1.77
C VAL A 5 -27.61 6.81 3.07
N LEU A 6 -27.65 6.17 4.23
CA LEU A 6 -27.49 6.79 5.55
C LEU A 6 -26.19 7.61 5.62
N ALA A 7 -25.11 7.10 5.01
CA ALA A 7 -23.83 7.81 4.91
C ALA A 7 -23.94 9.21 4.27
N ARG A 8 -24.92 9.45 3.39
CA ARG A 8 -25.20 10.75 2.79
C ARG A 8 -26.23 11.55 3.61
N LYS A 9 -27.28 10.89 4.10
CA LYS A 9 -28.37 11.51 4.89
C LYS A 9 -27.84 12.10 6.20
N TRP A 10 -27.01 11.33 6.91
CA TRP A 10 -26.46 11.64 8.23
C TRP A 10 -25.10 12.33 8.19
N ARG A 11 -24.70 12.84 7.02
CA ARG A 11 -23.47 13.64 6.90
C ARG A 11 -23.60 14.89 7.80
N PRO A 12 -22.68 15.10 8.75
CA PRO A 12 -22.68 16.28 9.63
C PRO A 12 -22.84 17.59 8.86
N ARG A 13 -23.74 18.46 9.31
CA ARG A 13 -24.01 19.75 8.67
C ARG A 13 -23.41 20.93 9.42
N SER A 14 -23.18 20.75 10.72
CA SER A 14 -22.58 21.71 11.64
C SER A 14 -21.34 21.11 12.32
N PHE A 15 -20.55 21.96 12.97
CA PHE A 15 -19.41 21.50 13.78
C PHE A 15 -19.85 20.69 15.01
N ASP A 16 -21.04 20.97 15.56
CA ASP A 16 -21.57 20.28 16.75
C ASP A 16 -21.97 18.83 16.45
N ASP A 17 -22.31 18.52 15.19
CA ASP A 17 -22.67 17.18 14.74
C ASP A 17 -21.44 16.27 14.50
N MET A 18 -20.23 16.81 14.57
CA MET A 18 -19.00 16.07 14.31
C MET A 18 -18.58 15.23 15.52
N VAL A 19 -18.41 13.93 15.30
CA VAL A 19 -18.02 12.97 16.35
C VAL A 19 -16.48 12.90 16.46
N GLY A 20 -15.96 12.81 17.69
CA GLY A 20 -14.56 12.53 18.05
C GLY A 20 -13.50 13.63 17.76
N GLN A 21 -13.75 14.53 16.80
CA GLN A 21 -12.73 15.50 16.34
C GLN A 21 -12.74 16.83 17.13
N GLN A 22 -12.96 16.79 18.44
CA GLN A 22 -13.18 17.99 19.25
C GLN A 22 -12.00 18.98 19.21
N HIS A 23 -10.76 18.50 19.11
CA HIS A 23 -9.57 19.36 19.04
C HIS A 23 -9.54 20.20 17.76
N VAL A 24 -9.90 19.61 16.62
CA VAL A 24 -9.94 20.32 15.33
C VAL A 24 -11.12 21.28 15.30
N VAL A 25 -12.29 20.82 15.73
CA VAL A 25 -13.52 21.63 15.77
C VAL A 25 -13.33 22.87 16.62
N ARG A 26 -12.76 22.75 17.82
CA ARG A 26 -12.48 23.90 18.70
C ARG A 26 -11.48 24.88 18.08
N ALA A 27 -10.42 24.37 17.44
CA ALA A 27 -9.42 25.22 16.80
C ALA A 27 -10.02 26.02 15.63
N LEU A 28 -10.83 25.37 14.77
CA LEU A 28 -11.52 26.04 13.67
C LEU A 28 -12.57 27.03 14.15
N SER A 29 -13.35 26.67 15.18
CA SER A 29 -14.37 27.56 15.76
C SER A 29 -13.72 28.84 16.30
N ASN A 30 -12.64 28.70 17.08
CA ASN A 30 -11.88 29.83 17.60
C ASN A 30 -11.26 30.70 16.49
N ALA A 31 -10.79 30.10 15.40
CA ALA A 31 -10.22 30.83 14.27
C ALA A 31 -11.29 31.64 13.52
N LEU A 32 -12.49 31.08 13.35
CA LEU A 32 -13.64 31.76 12.74
C LEU A 32 -14.12 32.92 13.61
N ASP A 33 -14.28 32.71 14.92
CA ASP A 33 -14.84 33.72 15.83
C ASP A 33 -13.88 34.89 16.09
N ARG A 34 -12.57 34.68 15.89
CA ARG A 34 -11.53 35.71 16.03
C ARG A 34 -11.10 36.33 14.69
N ASP A 35 -11.75 35.97 13.59
CA ASP A 35 -11.41 36.38 12.22
C ASP A 35 -9.93 36.12 11.85
N GLN A 36 -9.35 35.05 12.42
CA GLN A 36 -7.97 34.62 12.16
C GLN A 36 -7.93 33.54 11.07
N LEU A 37 -8.39 33.91 9.88
CA LEU A 37 -8.58 32.97 8.78
C LEU A 37 -7.30 32.75 7.98
N HIS A 38 -6.71 31.56 8.07
CA HIS A 38 -5.60 31.16 7.20
C HIS A 38 -6.04 31.10 5.72
N HIS A 39 -5.10 31.25 4.79
CA HIS A 39 -5.38 31.15 3.36
C HIS A 39 -5.44 29.69 2.87
N ALA A 40 -4.74 28.78 3.55
CA ALA A 40 -4.73 27.36 3.24
C ALA A 40 -4.82 26.47 4.49
N TYR A 41 -5.70 25.48 4.44
CA TYR A 41 -5.92 24.47 5.47
C TYR A 41 -5.65 23.09 4.90
N LEU A 42 -4.95 22.25 5.66
CA LEU A 42 -4.67 20.85 5.28
C LEU A 42 -5.28 19.90 6.31
N PHE A 43 -6.26 19.12 5.90
CA PHE A 43 -6.87 18.06 6.68
C PHE A 43 -6.21 16.71 6.35
N THR A 44 -5.59 16.10 7.36
CA THR A 44 -4.94 14.80 7.25
C THR A 44 -5.70 13.76 8.08
N GLY A 45 -5.66 12.49 7.68
CA GLY A 45 -6.30 11.39 8.42
C GLY A 45 -6.77 10.28 7.50
N THR A 46 -7.15 9.13 8.07
CA THR A 46 -7.61 7.98 7.29
C THR A 46 -8.89 8.28 6.48
N ARG A 47 -9.23 7.40 5.55
CA ARG A 47 -10.47 7.55 4.77
C ARG A 47 -11.68 7.55 5.71
N GLY A 48 -12.69 8.36 5.40
CA GLY A 48 -13.99 8.31 6.09
C GLY A 48 -14.06 8.91 7.50
N VAL A 49 -12.97 9.43 8.07
CA VAL A 49 -12.96 10.16 9.38
C VAL A 49 -13.59 11.56 9.34
N GLY A 50 -14.01 12.03 8.16
CA GLY A 50 -14.75 13.30 8.02
C GLY A 50 -13.97 14.49 7.45
N LYS A 51 -12.80 14.29 6.82
CA LYS A 51 -11.99 15.36 6.21
C LYS A 51 -12.79 16.29 5.27
N THR A 52 -13.39 15.72 4.23
CA THR A 52 -14.21 16.44 3.24
C THR A 52 -15.47 17.04 3.86
N THR A 53 -16.04 16.39 4.87
CA THR A 53 -17.21 16.90 5.60
C THR A 53 -16.84 18.16 6.40
N LEU A 54 -15.74 18.13 7.13
CA LEU A 54 -15.23 19.28 7.88
C LEU A 54 -14.90 20.45 6.96
N ALA A 55 -14.27 20.17 5.81
CA ALA A 55 -13.99 21.19 4.79
C ALA A 55 -15.27 21.85 4.24
N ARG A 56 -16.34 21.08 4.03
CA ARG A 56 -17.64 21.65 3.63
C ARG A 56 -18.26 22.51 4.72
N ILE A 57 -18.21 22.06 5.98
CA ILE A 57 -18.72 22.85 7.12
C ILE A 57 -17.97 24.18 7.24
N LEU A 58 -16.63 24.14 7.14
CA LEU A 58 -15.81 25.35 7.11
C LEU A 58 -16.17 26.25 5.92
N SER A 59 -16.42 25.67 4.73
CA SER A 59 -16.86 26.44 3.56
C SER A 59 -18.20 27.14 3.79
N LYS A 60 -19.14 26.50 4.50
CA LYS A 60 -20.41 27.13 4.90
C LYS A 60 -20.19 28.26 5.90
N ALA A 61 -19.34 28.05 6.90
CA ALA A 61 -19.02 29.05 7.90
C ALA A 61 -18.42 30.31 7.26
N LEU A 62 -17.55 30.16 6.25
CA LEU A 62 -16.95 31.26 5.50
C LEU A 62 -17.94 32.01 4.60
N ASN A 63 -18.88 31.31 3.98
CA ASN A 63 -19.79 31.87 2.96
C ASN A 63 -21.24 32.07 3.46
N CYS A 64 -21.48 31.96 4.77
CA CYS A 64 -22.80 32.20 5.33
C CYS A 64 -23.22 33.67 5.16
N GLU A 65 -24.46 33.88 4.69
CA GLU A 65 -25.03 35.22 4.51
C GLU A 65 -25.11 36.01 5.83
N GLN A 66 -25.32 35.32 6.95
CA GLN A 66 -25.40 35.91 8.30
C GLN A 66 -24.05 36.40 8.85
N GLY A 67 -22.93 36.07 8.20
CA GLY A 67 -21.59 36.41 8.65
C GLY A 67 -20.69 35.18 8.83
N VAL A 68 -19.38 35.45 8.91
CA VAL A 68 -18.39 34.43 9.24
C VAL A 68 -18.52 34.10 10.72
N SER A 69 -18.86 32.86 11.03
CA SER A 69 -19.03 32.38 12.41
C SER A 69 -18.80 30.88 12.51
N SER A 70 -18.51 30.41 13.71
CA SER A 70 -18.45 28.97 14.03
C SER A 70 -19.78 28.26 13.82
N HIS A 71 -20.93 28.94 13.89
CA HIS A 71 -22.24 28.32 13.74
C HIS A 71 -22.95 28.76 12.44
N PRO A 72 -22.75 28.04 11.31
CA PRO A 72 -23.46 28.36 10.07
C PRO A 72 -24.96 28.15 10.23
N CYS A 73 -25.77 29.07 9.71
CA CYS A 73 -27.23 29.06 9.93
C CYS A 73 -27.97 27.83 9.33
N GLY A 74 -27.39 27.16 8.34
CA GLY A 74 -27.99 25.99 7.67
C GLY A 74 -29.21 26.28 6.79
N VAL A 75 -29.80 27.48 6.89
CA VAL A 75 -31.04 27.85 6.21
C VAL A 75 -30.87 28.84 5.07
N CYS A 76 -29.74 29.55 4.95
CA CYS A 76 -29.52 30.50 3.85
C CYS A 76 -29.26 29.79 2.51
N SER A 77 -29.29 30.55 1.40
CA SER A 77 -29.11 29.96 0.07
C SER A 77 -27.73 29.34 -0.09
N ALA A 78 -26.67 30.04 0.35
CA ALA A 78 -25.31 29.53 0.35
C ALA A 78 -25.16 28.21 1.14
N CYS A 79 -25.69 28.14 2.37
CA CYS A 79 -25.60 26.92 3.17
C CYS A 79 -26.29 25.71 2.52
N ARG A 80 -27.50 25.91 1.97
CA ARG A 80 -28.24 24.84 1.29
C ARG A 80 -27.56 24.40 -0.01
N GLU A 81 -27.03 25.35 -0.79
CA GLU A 81 -26.33 25.05 -2.04
C GLU A 81 -25.04 24.27 -1.77
N ILE A 82 -24.27 24.63 -0.74
CA ILE A 82 -23.04 23.91 -0.32
C ILE A 82 -23.36 22.49 0.13
N ASP A 83 -24.44 22.28 0.89
CA ASP A 83 -24.90 20.93 1.29
C ASP A 83 -25.27 20.07 0.08
N SER A 84 -25.85 20.68 -0.94
CA SER A 84 -26.20 20.00 -2.18
C SER A 84 -25.04 19.84 -3.17
N GLY A 85 -23.86 20.42 -2.87
CA GLY A 85 -22.68 20.40 -3.75
C GLY A 85 -22.84 21.24 -5.02
N ARG A 86 -23.68 22.28 -5.00
CA ARG A 86 -24.02 23.12 -6.17
C ARG A 86 -23.63 24.59 -6.02
N PHE A 87 -22.85 24.91 -5.00
CA PHE A 87 -22.44 26.28 -4.73
C PHE A 87 -21.33 26.70 -5.70
N VAL A 88 -21.55 27.80 -6.43
CA VAL A 88 -20.68 28.25 -7.53
C VAL A 88 -19.27 28.57 -7.06
N ASP A 89 -19.13 29.17 -5.87
CA ASP A 89 -17.85 29.59 -5.33
C ASP A 89 -17.16 28.51 -4.47
N LEU A 90 -17.71 27.29 -4.42
CA LEU A 90 -17.06 26.12 -3.83
C LEU A 90 -16.69 25.16 -4.97
N LEU A 91 -15.41 25.18 -5.36
CA LEU A 91 -14.88 24.27 -6.37
C LEU A 91 -14.35 23.02 -5.69
N GLU A 92 -15.02 21.91 -5.92
CA GLU A 92 -14.61 20.60 -5.43
C GLU A 92 -13.85 19.84 -6.51
N VAL A 93 -12.61 19.50 -6.19
CA VAL A 93 -11.69 18.80 -7.08
C VAL A 93 -11.25 17.53 -6.39
N ASP A 94 -11.62 16.38 -6.94
CA ASP A 94 -11.05 15.10 -6.53
C ASP A 94 -9.82 14.81 -7.40
N ALA A 95 -8.64 14.90 -6.78
CA ALA A 95 -7.36 14.69 -7.42
C ALA A 95 -7.20 13.28 -8.01
N ALA A 96 -7.90 12.28 -7.45
CA ALA A 96 -7.86 10.91 -7.97
C ALA A 96 -8.62 10.79 -9.30
N SER A 97 -9.69 11.57 -9.50
CA SER A 97 -10.54 11.53 -10.70
C SER A 97 -10.02 12.41 -11.85
N ARG A 98 -9.33 13.53 -11.53
CA ARG A 98 -8.84 14.51 -12.51
C ARG A 98 -7.31 14.44 -12.64
N THR A 99 -6.82 13.33 -13.14
CA THR A 99 -5.38 13.09 -13.35
C THR A 99 -4.80 13.82 -14.57
N LYS A 100 -5.63 14.39 -15.45
CA LYS A 100 -5.17 15.18 -16.61
C LYS A 100 -4.64 16.53 -16.12
N VAL A 101 -3.32 16.69 -16.22
CA VAL A 101 -2.55 17.86 -15.76
C VAL A 101 -3.13 19.20 -16.23
N ASP A 102 -3.70 19.22 -17.44
CA ASP A 102 -4.27 20.43 -18.04
C ASP A 102 -5.50 20.95 -17.29
N GLN A 103 -6.39 20.04 -16.82
CA GLN A 103 -7.63 20.43 -16.14
C GLN A 103 -7.37 21.10 -14.79
N THR A 104 -6.34 20.67 -14.06
CA THR A 104 -5.98 21.26 -12.76
C THR A 104 -5.36 22.64 -12.94
N ARG A 105 -4.58 22.84 -14.01
CA ARG A 105 -3.98 24.13 -14.32
C ARG A 105 -5.03 25.17 -14.70
N ASP A 106 -5.98 24.80 -15.57
CA ASP A 106 -7.07 25.69 -15.97
C ASP A 106 -7.90 26.16 -14.76
N LEU A 107 -8.08 25.31 -13.75
CA LEU A 107 -8.77 25.67 -12.52
C LEU A 107 -7.98 26.66 -11.65
N LEU A 108 -6.65 26.49 -11.59
CA LEU A 108 -5.75 27.36 -10.83
C LEU A 108 -5.55 28.71 -11.52
N ASP A 109 -5.57 28.76 -12.85
CA ASP A 109 -5.50 30.01 -13.62
C ASP A 109 -6.74 30.89 -13.38
N ASN A 110 -7.87 30.29 -12.96
CA ASN A 110 -9.09 31.00 -12.58
C ASN A 110 -9.11 31.51 -11.11
N VAL A 111 -8.05 31.28 -10.33
CA VAL A 111 -7.97 31.71 -8.93
C VAL A 111 -7.96 33.23 -8.73
N PRO A 112 -7.28 34.05 -9.57
CA PRO A 112 -7.23 35.49 -9.38
C PRO A 112 -8.60 36.19 -9.47
N TYR A 113 -9.59 35.57 -10.13
CA TYR A 113 -10.92 36.15 -10.30
C TYR A 113 -11.72 36.17 -9.00
N ALA A 114 -12.47 37.26 -8.78
CA ALA A 114 -13.34 37.46 -7.63
C ALA A 114 -14.46 36.40 -7.55
N PRO A 115 -14.99 36.09 -6.34
CA PRO A 115 -16.13 35.20 -6.18
C PRO A 115 -17.39 35.80 -6.83
N ALA A 116 -18.26 34.93 -7.33
CA ALA A 116 -19.49 35.34 -8.02
C ALA A 116 -20.58 35.80 -7.04
N ARG A 117 -20.71 35.13 -5.89
CA ARG A 117 -21.84 35.32 -4.96
C ARG A 117 -21.42 35.25 -3.49
N GLY A 118 -20.46 34.40 -3.16
CA GLY A 118 -19.90 34.22 -1.82
C GLY A 118 -18.93 35.32 -1.40
N ARG A 119 -18.54 35.30 -0.13
CA ARG A 119 -17.49 36.17 0.42
C ARG A 119 -16.11 35.66 0.00
N PHE A 120 -15.96 34.34 -0.04
CA PHE A 120 -14.72 33.65 -0.38
C PHE A 120 -14.97 32.63 -1.49
N LYS A 121 -14.01 32.56 -2.41
CA LYS A 121 -13.87 31.49 -3.39
C LYS A 121 -13.06 30.36 -2.75
N VAL A 122 -13.72 29.23 -2.50
CA VAL A 122 -13.15 28.10 -1.76
C VAL A 122 -12.80 26.98 -2.73
N TYR A 123 -11.55 26.54 -2.68
CA TYR A 123 -11.05 25.40 -3.44
C TYR A 123 -10.89 24.21 -2.49
N LEU A 124 -11.79 23.23 -2.60
CA LEU A 124 -11.72 21.97 -1.87
C LEU A 124 -11.06 20.90 -2.74
N ILE A 125 -9.82 20.55 -2.41
CA ILE A 125 -9.05 19.53 -3.12
C ILE A 125 -8.98 18.27 -2.26
N ASP A 126 -9.70 17.23 -2.65
CA ASP A 126 -9.66 15.93 -1.99
C ASP A 126 -8.54 15.04 -2.57
N GLU A 127 -7.96 14.21 -1.71
CA GLU A 127 -6.77 13.39 -1.99
C GLU A 127 -5.64 14.13 -2.72
N VAL A 128 -5.29 15.33 -2.25
CA VAL A 128 -4.29 16.22 -2.90
C VAL A 128 -2.93 15.55 -3.15
N HIS A 129 -2.58 14.50 -2.41
CA HIS A 129 -1.36 13.72 -2.64
C HIS A 129 -1.31 13.02 -4.01
N MET A 130 -2.45 12.90 -4.70
CA MET A 130 -2.55 12.36 -6.06
C MET A 130 -2.20 13.40 -7.14
N PHE A 131 -1.93 14.66 -6.78
CA PHE A 131 -1.47 15.66 -7.73
C PHE A 131 -0.10 15.34 -8.31
N SER A 132 0.08 15.67 -9.59
CA SER A 132 1.38 15.62 -10.25
C SER A 132 2.31 16.72 -9.70
N SER A 133 3.63 16.51 -9.82
CA SER A 133 4.63 17.51 -9.41
C SER A 133 4.43 18.87 -10.08
N HIS A 134 3.93 18.88 -11.33
CA HIS A 134 3.59 20.13 -12.03
C HIS A 134 2.41 20.86 -11.38
N SER A 135 1.37 20.13 -10.98
CA SER A 135 0.19 20.70 -10.31
C SER A 135 0.54 21.30 -8.95
N PHE A 136 1.43 20.65 -8.19
CA PHE A 136 1.96 21.21 -6.95
C PHE A 136 2.75 22.51 -7.16
N ASN A 137 3.56 22.58 -8.21
CA ASN A 137 4.31 23.81 -8.53
C ASN A 137 3.38 24.97 -8.94
N ALA A 138 2.30 24.68 -9.65
CA ALA A 138 1.28 25.69 -9.96
C ALA A 138 0.60 26.20 -8.67
N LEU A 139 0.21 25.28 -7.78
CA LEU A 139 -0.39 25.62 -6.49
C LEU A 139 0.56 26.44 -5.60
N LEU A 140 1.87 26.15 -5.61
CA LEU A 140 2.87 26.87 -4.81
C LEU A 140 2.91 28.36 -5.14
N LYS A 141 2.83 28.74 -6.43
CA LYS A 141 2.79 30.16 -6.83
C LYS A 141 1.61 30.90 -6.20
N THR A 142 0.47 30.25 -6.14
CA THR A 142 -0.76 30.82 -5.58
C THR A 142 -0.79 30.77 -4.05
N LEU A 143 -0.14 29.78 -3.43
CA LEU A 143 -0.02 29.68 -1.96
C LEU A 143 1.00 30.69 -1.39
N GLU A 144 1.99 31.10 -2.17
CA GLU A 144 2.96 32.13 -1.77
C GLU A 144 2.35 33.53 -1.75
N GLU A 145 1.54 33.86 -2.75
CA GLU A 145 0.84 35.15 -2.86
C GLU A 145 -0.68 34.94 -3.06
N PRO A 146 -1.41 34.49 -2.01
CA PRO A 146 -2.82 34.17 -2.13
C PRO A 146 -3.68 35.45 -2.22
N PRO A 147 -4.63 35.53 -3.16
CA PRO A 147 -5.63 36.59 -3.16
C PRO A 147 -6.47 36.56 -1.86
N PRO A 148 -6.88 37.71 -1.31
CA PRO A 148 -7.57 37.77 -0.01
C PRO A 148 -8.93 37.06 -0.01
N HIS A 149 -9.58 36.98 -1.17
CA HIS A 149 -10.88 36.31 -1.35
C HIS A 149 -10.79 34.81 -1.60
N VAL A 150 -9.57 34.23 -1.66
CA VAL A 150 -9.38 32.81 -1.97
C VAL A 150 -9.01 32.03 -0.71
N LYS A 151 -9.61 30.85 -0.54
CA LYS A 151 -9.28 29.92 0.54
C LYS A 151 -9.09 28.51 -0.02
N PHE A 152 -7.97 27.88 0.32
CA PHE A 152 -7.66 26.49 -0.04
C PHE A 152 -7.96 25.55 1.10
N LEU A 153 -8.76 24.52 0.83
CA LEU A 153 -9.05 23.42 1.74
C LEU A 153 -8.52 22.13 1.11
N LEU A 154 -7.40 21.64 1.60
CA LEU A 154 -6.73 20.46 1.12
C LEU A 154 -7.08 19.28 2.03
N ALA A 155 -7.38 18.12 1.47
CA ALA A 155 -7.56 16.88 2.21
C ALA A 155 -6.65 15.79 1.66
N THR A 156 -6.07 14.97 2.54
CA THR A 156 -5.23 13.83 2.14
C THR A 156 -5.32 12.67 3.14
N THR A 157 -5.25 11.44 2.66
CA THR A 157 -4.94 10.27 3.50
C THR A 157 -3.45 10.09 3.79
N ASP A 158 -2.59 10.62 2.92
CA ASP A 158 -1.13 10.44 3.00
C ASP A 158 -0.42 11.80 2.94
N PRO A 159 -0.04 12.38 4.10
CA PRO A 159 0.67 13.65 4.14
C PRO A 159 2.14 13.53 3.71
N GLN A 160 2.74 12.34 3.72
CA GLN A 160 4.17 12.16 3.42
C GLN A 160 4.48 12.33 1.93
N LYS A 161 3.48 12.08 1.07
CA LYS A 161 3.57 12.30 -0.38
C LYS A 161 3.47 13.78 -0.79
N ILE A 162 3.08 14.67 0.13
CA ILE A 162 2.95 16.09 -0.16
C ILE A 162 4.32 16.78 0.02
N PRO A 163 4.77 17.60 -0.93
CA PRO A 163 6.00 18.37 -0.79
C PRO A 163 6.01 19.24 0.48
N VAL A 164 7.14 19.24 1.20
CA VAL A 164 7.31 20.04 2.43
C VAL A 164 7.08 21.54 2.20
N THR A 165 7.33 22.02 0.97
CA THR A 165 7.07 23.40 0.55
C THR A 165 5.59 23.79 0.59
N VAL A 166 4.68 22.83 0.40
CA VAL A 166 3.23 23.05 0.54
C VAL A 166 2.83 22.93 2.00
N LEU A 167 3.36 21.92 2.70
CA LEU A 167 3.09 21.67 4.11
C LEU A 167 3.42 22.86 5.01
N SER A 168 4.51 23.58 4.71
CA SER A 168 4.93 24.76 5.49
C SER A 168 4.02 26.00 5.30
N ARG A 169 3.22 26.02 4.24
CA ARG A 169 2.29 27.12 3.90
C ARG A 169 0.84 26.80 4.27
N CYS A 170 0.57 25.63 4.82
CA CYS A 170 -0.76 25.21 5.20
C CYS A 170 -0.88 25.08 6.72
N LEU A 171 -2.03 25.47 7.28
CA LEU A 171 -2.38 25.12 8.65
C LEU A 171 -2.86 23.67 8.67
N GLN A 172 -2.13 22.81 9.37
CA GLN A 172 -2.37 21.36 9.36
C GLN A 172 -3.27 20.93 10.51
N PHE A 173 -4.29 20.14 10.18
CA PHE A 173 -5.20 19.51 11.12
C PHE A 173 -5.23 18.01 10.90
N ASN A 174 -4.80 17.27 11.92
CA ASN A 174 -4.81 15.81 11.91
C ASN A 174 -6.11 15.29 12.55
N LEU A 175 -6.94 14.64 11.74
CA LEU A 175 -8.15 13.95 12.17
C LEU A 175 -7.79 12.52 12.60
N ARG A 176 -8.18 12.19 13.82
CA ARG A 176 -7.90 10.88 14.43
C ARG A 176 -8.89 9.84 13.93
N ARG A 177 -8.52 8.56 14.00
CA ARG A 177 -9.50 7.47 13.89
C ARG A 177 -10.51 7.60 15.03
N LEU A 178 -11.77 7.34 14.74
CA LEU A 178 -12.83 7.33 15.75
C LEU A 178 -12.69 6.09 16.63
N LEU A 179 -13.01 6.23 17.91
CA LEU A 179 -13.04 5.10 18.83
C LEU A 179 -14.27 4.23 18.55
N SER A 180 -14.17 2.92 18.77
CA SER A 180 -15.29 1.99 18.54
C SER A 180 -16.53 2.38 19.34
N ASP A 181 -16.36 2.88 20.56
CA ASP A 181 -17.46 3.37 21.40
C ASP A 181 -18.16 4.60 20.81
N GLU A 182 -17.39 5.56 20.27
CA GLU A 182 -17.94 6.76 19.62
C GLU A 182 -18.75 6.40 18.37
N ILE A 183 -18.26 5.44 17.57
CA ILE A 183 -18.99 4.92 16.42
C ILE A 183 -20.27 4.23 16.88
N ARG A 184 -20.18 3.32 17.86
CA ARG A 184 -21.34 2.60 18.42
C ARG A 184 -22.43 3.54 18.90
N GLU A 185 -22.07 4.54 19.70
CA GLU A 185 -23.01 5.56 20.20
C GLU A 185 -23.68 6.30 19.05
N ARG A 186 -22.91 6.67 18.02
CA ARG A 186 -23.46 7.36 16.85
C ARG A 186 -24.40 6.46 16.03
N LEU A 187 -24.06 5.19 15.83
CA LEU A 187 -24.92 4.23 15.12
C LEU A 187 -26.23 4.00 15.88
N SER A 188 -26.16 3.86 17.20
CA SER A 188 -27.35 3.74 18.06
C SER A 188 -28.26 4.96 17.92
N PHE A 189 -27.71 6.17 17.98
CA PHE A 189 -28.47 7.41 17.78
C PHE A 189 -29.15 7.48 16.41
N VAL A 190 -28.44 7.06 15.35
CA VAL A 190 -28.99 7.03 13.98
C VAL A 190 -30.17 6.04 13.90
N LEU A 191 -30.01 4.81 14.39
CA LEU A 191 -31.06 3.79 14.34
C LEU A 191 -32.30 4.18 15.15
N GLN A 192 -32.10 4.75 16.35
CA GLN A 192 -33.20 5.25 17.18
C GLN A 192 -33.97 6.37 16.48
N THR A 193 -33.28 7.28 15.78
CA THR A 193 -33.92 8.39 15.08
C THR A 193 -34.65 7.94 13.82
N GLU A 194 -34.14 6.92 13.12
CA GLU A 194 -34.82 6.30 11.97
C GLU A 194 -35.97 5.37 12.40
N GLY A 195 -36.07 5.04 13.69
CA GLY A 195 -37.11 4.15 14.22
C GLY A 195 -36.92 2.68 13.83
N LEU A 196 -35.67 2.25 13.63
CA LEU A 196 -35.34 0.87 13.25
C LEU A 196 -35.08 -0.01 14.48
N GLU A 197 -35.53 -1.27 14.43
CA GLU A 197 -35.28 -2.26 15.47
C GLU A 197 -33.84 -2.79 15.36
N PHE A 198 -33.11 -2.80 16.48
CA PHE A 198 -31.73 -3.28 16.51
C PHE A 198 -31.36 -3.94 17.84
N GLU A 199 -30.39 -4.85 17.77
CA GLU A 199 -29.75 -5.46 18.94
C GLU A 199 -28.46 -4.71 19.31
N ALA A 200 -28.28 -4.43 20.61
CA ALA A 200 -27.10 -3.69 21.09
C ALA A 200 -25.78 -4.43 20.79
N ALA A 201 -25.80 -5.77 20.77
CA ALA A 201 -24.64 -6.61 20.47
C ALA A 201 -24.19 -6.55 18.99
N ALA A 202 -25.07 -6.15 18.08
CA ALA A 202 -24.72 -6.01 16.66
C ALA A 202 -23.85 -4.77 16.37
N LEU A 203 -24.02 -3.68 17.14
CA LEU A 203 -23.34 -2.41 16.88
C LEU A 203 -21.82 -2.47 17.09
N PRO A 204 -21.27 -3.13 18.13
CA PRO A 204 -19.84 -3.35 18.27
C PRO A 204 -19.19 -4.09 17.10
N LEU A 205 -19.93 -5.00 16.43
CA LEU A 205 -19.42 -5.73 15.27
C LEU A 205 -19.25 -4.79 14.07
N VAL A 206 -20.25 -3.97 13.79
CA VAL A 206 -20.19 -2.94 12.73
C VAL A 206 -19.11 -1.90 13.03
N ALA A 207 -19.00 -1.46 14.29
CA ALA A 207 -17.99 -0.48 14.71
C ALA A 207 -16.56 -1.02 14.56
N ARG A 208 -16.32 -2.29 14.90
CA ARG A 208 -15.03 -2.97 14.68
C ARG A 208 -14.71 -3.10 13.18
N ALA A 209 -15.67 -3.56 12.38
CA ALA A 209 -15.49 -3.72 10.94
C ALA A 209 -15.23 -2.39 10.20
N ALA A 210 -15.67 -1.26 10.77
CA ALA A 210 -15.47 0.06 10.19
C ALA A 210 -14.05 0.66 10.42
N ASP A 211 -13.19 0.04 11.23
CA ASP A 211 -11.80 0.48 11.51
C ASP A 211 -11.63 2.00 11.77
N GLY A 212 -12.53 2.58 12.57
CA GLY A 212 -12.48 4.00 12.94
C GLY A 212 -13.01 4.98 11.88
N SER A 213 -13.63 4.49 10.81
CA SER A 213 -14.26 5.29 9.75
C SER A 213 -15.78 5.37 9.91
N MET A 214 -16.31 6.58 10.16
CA MET A 214 -17.78 6.76 10.28
C MET A 214 -18.51 6.51 8.95
N ARG A 215 -17.88 6.84 7.82
CA ARG A 215 -18.46 6.63 6.50
C ARG A 215 -18.68 5.14 6.24
N ASP A 216 -17.68 4.32 6.58
CA ASP A 216 -17.74 2.88 6.36
C ASP A 216 -18.70 2.25 7.38
N ALA A 217 -18.71 2.71 8.63
CA ALA A 217 -19.68 2.29 9.64
C ALA A 217 -21.14 2.48 9.18
N LEU A 218 -21.48 3.67 8.65
CA LEU A 218 -22.83 3.93 8.13
C LEU A 218 -23.15 3.12 6.87
N SER A 219 -22.16 2.85 6.03
CA SER A 219 -22.34 2.05 4.81
C SER A 219 -22.57 0.57 5.16
N LEU A 220 -21.82 0.04 6.12
CA LEU A 220 -22.03 -1.31 6.68
C LEU A 220 -23.36 -1.41 7.40
N LEU A 221 -23.79 -0.35 8.10
CA LEU A 221 -25.11 -0.32 8.73
C LEU A 221 -26.24 -0.37 7.69
N ASP A 222 -26.13 0.41 6.61
CA ASP A 222 -27.09 0.33 5.48
C ASP A 222 -27.17 -1.08 4.88
N GLN A 223 -26.03 -1.75 4.72
CA GLN A 223 -25.97 -3.13 4.26
C GLN A 223 -26.65 -4.09 5.25
N ALA A 224 -26.39 -3.90 6.55
CA ALA A 224 -27.01 -4.71 7.60
C ALA A 224 -28.54 -4.56 7.61
N ILE A 225 -29.05 -3.34 7.46
CA ILE A 225 -30.48 -3.06 7.37
C ILE A 225 -31.09 -3.73 6.13
N ALA A 226 -30.41 -3.66 4.98
CA ALA A 226 -30.87 -4.29 3.75
C ALA A 226 -30.86 -5.82 3.85
N PHE A 227 -29.85 -6.40 4.49
CA PHE A 227 -29.72 -7.84 4.68
C PHE A 227 -30.74 -8.39 5.70
N GLY A 228 -30.95 -7.69 6.82
CA GLY A 228 -31.88 -8.07 7.89
C GLY A 228 -33.34 -7.64 7.68
N GLY A 229 -33.72 -7.29 6.44
CA GLY A 229 -35.10 -6.95 6.10
C GLY A 229 -35.68 -5.75 6.87
N GLY A 230 -34.84 -4.78 7.23
CA GLY A 230 -35.24 -3.60 8.02
C GLY A 230 -34.92 -3.70 9.52
N ARG A 231 -34.27 -4.78 9.97
CA ARG A 231 -33.80 -4.96 11.34
C ARG A 231 -32.29 -5.16 11.36
N VAL A 232 -31.66 -4.84 12.48
CA VAL A 232 -30.21 -5.05 12.69
C VAL A 232 -30.01 -6.05 13.83
N VAL A 233 -29.90 -7.32 13.48
CA VAL A 233 -29.73 -8.46 14.39
C VAL A 233 -28.28 -8.93 14.40
N GLU A 234 -27.76 -9.37 15.55
CA GLU A 234 -26.35 -9.76 15.69
C GLU A 234 -25.96 -10.87 14.72
N ASN A 235 -26.73 -11.96 14.65
CA ASN A 235 -26.41 -13.13 13.83
C ASN A 235 -26.38 -12.81 12.32
N GLU A 236 -27.29 -11.95 11.87
CA GLU A 236 -27.36 -11.49 10.49
C GLU A 236 -26.19 -10.59 10.14
N VAL A 237 -25.83 -9.65 11.03
CA VAL A 237 -24.64 -8.82 10.88
C VAL A 237 -23.38 -9.67 10.86
N ARG A 238 -23.30 -10.72 11.70
CA ARG A 238 -22.15 -11.63 11.71
C ARG A 238 -21.99 -12.36 10.39
N THR A 239 -23.10 -12.84 9.84
CA THR A 239 -23.15 -13.51 8.53
C THR A 239 -22.76 -12.55 7.41
N MET A 240 -23.29 -11.33 7.42
CA MET A 240 -23.00 -10.29 6.43
C MET A 240 -21.51 -9.88 6.44
N LEU A 241 -20.94 -9.65 7.63
CA LEU A 241 -19.53 -9.26 7.77
C LEU A 241 -18.57 -10.43 7.52
N GLY A 242 -19.07 -11.66 7.30
CA GLY A 242 -18.24 -12.85 7.20
C GLY A 242 -17.56 -13.24 8.51
N THR A 243 -17.93 -12.61 9.64
CA THR A 243 -17.39 -12.88 10.98
C THR A 243 -17.84 -14.23 11.57
N VAL A 244 -18.59 -15.03 10.81
CA VAL A 244 -18.66 -16.50 11.03
C VAL A 244 -17.24 -17.09 11.09
N SER A 245 -16.29 -16.47 10.37
CA SER A 245 -14.87 -16.78 10.43
C SER A 245 -14.25 -16.58 11.81
N GLY A 246 -14.77 -15.68 12.66
CA GLY A 246 -14.23 -15.42 14.00
C GLY A 246 -14.49 -16.56 14.98
N ASP A 247 -15.70 -17.15 14.95
CA ASP A 247 -16.00 -18.36 15.72
C ASP A 247 -15.20 -19.56 15.20
N LEU A 248 -15.07 -19.69 13.88
CA LEU A 248 -14.26 -20.73 13.26
C LEU A 248 -12.76 -20.53 13.55
N ALA A 249 -12.28 -19.30 13.62
CA ALA A 249 -10.90 -18.96 13.96
C ALA A 249 -10.63 -19.26 15.44
N LEU A 250 -11.59 -18.99 16.33
CA LEU A 250 -11.52 -19.43 17.73
C LEU A 250 -11.51 -20.96 17.85
N ASP A 251 -12.32 -21.68 17.06
CA ASP A 251 -12.32 -23.15 17.04
C ASP A 251 -10.99 -23.71 16.48
N LEU A 252 -10.39 -23.05 15.48
CA LEU A 252 -9.04 -23.35 14.99
C LEU A 252 -7.97 -23.12 16.07
N VAL A 253 -8.05 -22.01 16.81
CA VAL A 253 -7.14 -21.74 17.94
C VAL A 253 -7.33 -22.79 19.04
N ASP A 254 -8.56 -23.18 19.35
CA ASP A 254 -8.85 -24.22 20.35
C ASP A 254 -8.23 -25.56 19.95
N ALA A 255 -8.40 -25.98 18.68
CA ALA A 255 -7.76 -27.18 18.15
C ALA A 255 -6.22 -27.09 18.15
N LEU A 256 -5.66 -25.90 17.87
CA LEU A 256 -4.22 -25.66 17.92
C LEU A 256 -3.68 -25.77 19.35
N VAL A 257 -4.38 -25.20 20.32
CA VAL A 257 -4.03 -25.27 21.75
C VAL A 257 -4.09 -26.72 22.27
N ASP A 258 -5.07 -27.51 21.83
CA ASP A 258 -5.21 -28.94 22.16
C ASP A 258 -4.17 -29.84 21.49
N ALA A 259 -3.37 -29.32 20.57
CA ALA A 259 -2.44 -30.09 19.74
C ALA A 259 -3.12 -31.19 18.88
N ASP A 260 -4.42 -31.08 18.61
CA ASP A 260 -5.17 -32.09 17.85
C ASP A 260 -5.13 -31.77 16.34
N ALA A 261 -4.19 -32.40 15.64
CA ALA A 261 -4.02 -32.23 14.19
C ALA A 261 -5.25 -32.71 13.39
N ALA A 262 -5.97 -33.73 13.86
CA ALA A 262 -7.13 -34.27 13.14
C ALA A 262 -8.32 -33.32 13.25
N ARG A 263 -8.57 -32.80 14.46
CA ARG A 263 -9.57 -31.75 14.68
C ARG A 263 -9.22 -30.49 13.91
N LEU A 264 -7.96 -30.05 13.94
CA LEU A 264 -7.49 -28.85 13.23
C LEU A 264 -7.76 -28.92 11.72
N LEU A 265 -7.42 -30.04 11.06
CA LEU A 265 -7.69 -30.22 9.63
C LEU A 265 -9.19 -30.31 9.32
N THR A 266 -9.99 -30.87 10.23
CA THR A 266 -11.46 -30.90 10.10
C THR A 266 -12.06 -29.49 10.16
N GLU A 267 -11.56 -28.64 11.06
CA GLU A 267 -11.99 -27.24 11.12
C GLU A 267 -11.51 -26.44 9.89
N VAL A 268 -10.31 -26.71 9.36
CA VAL A 268 -9.87 -26.13 8.07
C VAL A 268 -10.80 -26.52 6.93
N GLU A 269 -11.27 -27.78 6.88
CA GLU A 269 -12.22 -28.24 5.87
C GLU A 269 -13.59 -27.55 6.00
N ARG A 270 -14.09 -27.38 7.22
CA ARG A 270 -15.32 -26.61 7.49
C ARG A 270 -15.20 -25.15 7.05
N VAL A 271 -14.06 -24.53 7.35
CA VAL A 271 -13.78 -23.16 6.92
C VAL A 271 -13.72 -23.10 5.39
N ALA A 272 -13.00 -24.02 4.74
CA ALA A 272 -12.90 -24.10 3.28
C ALA A 272 -14.26 -24.26 2.57
N ALA A 273 -15.22 -24.97 3.18
CA ALA A 273 -16.56 -25.14 2.64
C ALA A 273 -17.36 -23.82 2.52
N LEU A 274 -16.95 -22.78 3.25
CA LEU A 274 -17.59 -21.45 3.27
C LEU A 274 -16.90 -20.43 2.34
N THR A 275 -16.00 -20.87 1.46
CA THR A 275 -15.19 -20.02 0.55
C THR A 275 -14.50 -18.83 1.25
N PRO A 276 -13.61 -19.09 2.22
CA PRO A 276 -12.92 -18.07 2.99
C PRO A 276 -11.68 -17.54 2.23
N ASP A 277 -11.30 -16.30 2.50
CA ASP A 277 -9.96 -15.81 2.17
C ASP A 277 -8.99 -16.28 3.26
N PHE A 278 -8.15 -17.27 2.95
CA PHE A 278 -7.16 -17.82 3.90
C PHE A 278 -6.11 -16.80 4.35
N VAL A 279 -5.87 -15.73 3.57
CA VAL A 279 -4.97 -14.64 3.96
C VAL A 279 -5.59 -13.84 5.10
N GLU A 280 -6.86 -13.49 4.98
CA GLU A 280 -7.61 -12.78 6.01
C GLU A 280 -7.84 -13.66 7.24
N LEU A 281 -8.14 -14.96 7.05
CA LEU A 281 -8.26 -15.90 8.16
C LEU A 281 -6.96 -16.02 8.97
N LEU A 282 -5.80 -16.04 8.30
CA LEU A 282 -4.50 -16.05 8.98
C LEU A 282 -4.23 -14.74 9.75
N ARG A 283 -4.66 -13.60 9.21
CA ARG A 283 -4.63 -12.29 9.91
C ARG A 283 -5.54 -12.28 11.13
N GLU A 284 -6.71 -12.88 11.02
CA GLU A 284 -7.67 -13.02 12.12
C GLU A 284 -7.09 -13.91 13.23
N LEU A 285 -6.51 -15.06 12.88
CA LEU A 285 -5.79 -15.92 13.83
C LEU A 285 -4.67 -15.17 14.57
N LEU A 286 -3.86 -14.37 13.85
CA LEU A 286 -2.81 -13.56 14.47
C LEU A 286 -3.37 -12.54 15.46
N THR A 287 -4.49 -11.91 15.11
CA THR A 287 -5.18 -10.96 16.00
C THR A 287 -5.72 -11.66 17.25
N LEU A 288 -6.28 -12.87 17.10
CA LEU A 288 -6.74 -13.68 18.24
C LEU A 288 -5.59 -14.15 19.14
N LEU A 289 -4.49 -14.65 18.57
CA LEU A 289 -3.29 -15.05 19.33
C LEU A 289 -2.70 -13.85 20.08
N HIS A 290 -2.67 -12.67 19.45
CA HIS A 290 -2.26 -11.42 20.12
C HIS A 290 -3.19 -11.05 21.28
N ARG A 291 -4.51 -11.11 21.08
CA ARG A 291 -5.50 -10.88 22.15
C ARG A 291 -5.30 -11.86 23.32
N LEU A 292 -5.12 -13.14 23.04
CA LEU A 292 -4.83 -14.15 24.08
C LEU A 292 -3.55 -13.82 24.86
N ALA A 293 -2.50 -13.36 24.17
CA ALA A 293 -1.24 -13.00 24.83
C ALA A 293 -1.39 -11.79 25.75
N LEU A 294 -2.22 -10.83 25.36
CA LEU A 294 -2.57 -9.69 26.21
C LEU A 294 -3.39 -10.13 27.43
N VAL A 295 -4.38 -10.99 27.25
CA VAL A 295 -5.25 -11.51 28.34
C VAL A 295 -4.43 -12.29 29.37
N GLN A 296 -3.43 -13.06 28.95
CA GLN A 296 -2.53 -13.78 29.87
C GLN A 296 -1.74 -12.85 30.79
N GLN A 297 -1.34 -11.67 30.29
CA GLN A 297 -0.52 -10.71 31.06
C GLN A 297 -1.38 -9.72 31.85
N VAL A 298 -2.51 -9.30 31.28
CA VAL A 298 -3.42 -8.31 31.86
C VAL A 298 -4.87 -8.78 31.63
N PRO A 299 -5.41 -9.61 32.55
CA PRO A 299 -6.78 -10.12 32.45
C PRO A 299 -7.86 -9.03 32.43
N ASP A 300 -7.56 -7.85 33.01
CA ASP A 300 -8.48 -6.70 33.10
C ASP A 300 -8.73 -5.99 31.75
N LEU A 301 -8.00 -6.35 30.68
CA LEU A 301 -8.22 -5.79 29.34
C LEU A 301 -9.49 -6.33 28.66
N LEU A 302 -10.04 -7.46 29.13
CA LEU A 302 -11.30 -7.99 28.61
C LEU A 302 -12.46 -7.11 29.07
N GLN A 303 -13.02 -6.34 28.14
CA GLN A 303 -14.20 -5.55 28.41
C GLN A 303 -15.40 -6.46 28.76
N PRO A 304 -16.31 -6.03 29.66
CA PRO A 304 -17.47 -6.83 30.03
C PRO A 304 -18.39 -7.19 28.86
N ASP A 305 -18.43 -6.33 27.84
CA ASP A 305 -19.32 -6.44 26.67
C ASP A 305 -18.69 -7.24 25.51
N ASP A 306 -17.50 -7.83 25.69
CA ASP A 306 -16.83 -8.60 24.66
C ASP A 306 -17.51 -9.97 24.49
N PRO A 307 -18.11 -10.28 23.32
CA PRO A 307 -18.85 -11.53 23.13
C PRO A 307 -17.98 -12.78 23.26
N ASP A 308 -16.67 -12.66 23.05
CA ASP A 308 -15.73 -13.79 23.05
C ASP A 308 -15.03 -13.98 24.41
N ARG A 309 -15.43 -13.20 25.44
CA ARG A 309 -14.72 -13.11 26.73
C ARG A 309 -14.51 -14.47 27.39
N ASP A 310 -15.57 -15.27 27.54
CA ASP A 310 -15.50 -16.54 28.25
C ASP A 310 -14.62 -17.56 27.52
N ARG A 311 -14.72 -17.60 26.19
CA ARG A 311 -13.89 -18.46 25.33
C ARG A 311 -12.41 -18.05 25.38
N LEU A 312 -12.11 -16.75 25.26
CA LEU A 312 -10.74 -16.23 25.34
C LEU A 312 -10.12 -16.46 26.72
N ALA A 313 -10.88 -16.26 27.81
CA ALA A 313 -10.41 -16.54 29.16
C ALA A 313 -10.10 -18.02 29.38
N GLY A 314 -10.95 -18.92 28.86
CA GLY A 314 -10.71 -20.37 28.91
C GLY A 314 -9.46 -20.80 28.13
N LEU A 315 -9.27 -20.26 26.92
CA LEU A 315 -8.09 -20.54 26.08
C LEU A 315 -6.81 -19.98 26.70
N ALA A 316 -6.83 -18.76 27.23
CA ALA A 316 -5.68 -18.12 27.87
C ALA A 316 -5.16 -18.92 29.08
N GLY A 317 -6.04 -19.64 29.79
CA GLY A 317 -5.65 -20.51 30.90
C GLY A 317 -5.07 -21.87 30.48
N ARG A 318 -5.32 -22.32 29.24
CA ARG A 318 -4.88 -23.64 28.73
C ARG A 318 -3.57 -23.58 27.94
N VAL A 319 -3.33 -22.49 27.23
CA VAL A 319 -2.13 -22.32 26.39
C VAL A 319 -0.94 -21.82 27.22
N SER A 320 0.24 -22.40 27.03
CA SER A 320 1.45 -21.86 27.65
C SER A 320 1.87 -20.54 26.98
N PRO A 321 2.45 -19.56 27.71
CA PRO A 321 2.92 -18.32 27.09
C PRO A 321 3.98 -18.54 26.01
N GLU A 322 4.81 -19.57 26.16
CA GLU A 322 5.85 -19.93 25.20
C GLU A 322 5.26 -20.49 23.89
N ASP A 323 4.29 -21.41 23.99
CA ASP A 323 3.56 -21.92 22.83
C ASP A 323 2.82 -20.81 22.10
N LEU A 324 2.20 -19.89 22.85
CA LEU A 324 1.44 -18.79 22.26
C LEU A 324 2.33 -17.85 21.44
N GLN A 325 3.53 -17.52 21.94
CA GLN A 325 4.51 -16.73 21.18
C GLN A 325 5.04 -17.49 19.96
N LEU A 326 5.28 -18.80 20.09
CA LEU A 326 5.67 -19.64 18.95
C LEU A 326 4.58 -19.63 17.86
N TYR A 327 3.32 -19.86 18.23
CA TYR A 327 2.20 -19.86 17.29
C TYR A 327 2.06 -18.53 16.58
N TYR A 328 2.15 -17.43 17.34
CA TYR A 328 2.13 -16.09 16.77
C TYR A 328 3.26 -15.89 15.76
N GLN A 329 4.49 -16.29 16.09
CA GLN A 329 5.65 -16.15 15.20
C GLN A 329 5.53 -17.02 13.93
N VAL A 330 5.06 -18.26 14.06
CA VAL A 330 4.85 -19.18 12.93
C VAL A 330 3.77 -18.66 12.00
N ALA A 331 2.63 -18.21 12.55
CA ALA A 331 1.56 -17.61 11.76
C ALA A 331 1.98 -16.30 11.08
N LEU A 332 2.78 -15.47 11.75
CA LEU A 332 3.28 -14.20 11.21
C LEU A 332 4.21 -14.44 10.03
N THR A 333 5.14 -15.40 10.17
CA THR A 333 6.02 -15.81 9.07
C THR A 333 5.22 -16.42 7.93
N GLY A 334 4.17 -17.19 8.27
CA GLY A 334 3.24 -17.79 7.32
C GLY A 334 2.55 -16.79 6.38
N GLN A 335 2.34 -15.53 6.80
CA GLN A 335 1.74 -14.51 5.93
C GLN A 335 2.58 -14.22 4.68
N ALA A 336 3.91 -14.26 4.80
CA ALA A 336 4.81 -14.06 3.68
C ALA A 336 4.94 -15.32 2.81
N ASP A 337 4.80 -16.50 3.42
CA ASP A 337 4.88 -17.80 2.73
C ASP A 337 3.59 -18.11 1.94
N LEU A 338 2.43 -17.63 2.39
CA LEU A 338 1.12 -18.00 1.86
C LEU A 338 0.95 -17.72 0.35
N PRO A 339 1.36 -16.56 -0.19
CA PRO A 339 1.28 -16.30 -1.64
C PRO A 339 2.27 -17.12 -2.48
N LEU A 340 3.29 -17.72 -1.85
CA LEU A 340 4.28 -18.57 -2.52
C LEU A 340 3.84 -20.03 -2.59
N ALA A 341 2.79 -20.41 -1.84
CA ALA A 341 2.26 -21.76 -1.84
C ALA A 341 1.54 -22.08 -3.17
N PRO A 342 1.50 -23.36 -3.59
CA PRO A 342 0.80 -23.78 -4.82
C PRO A 342 -0.70 -23.45 -4.80
N ASP A 343 -1.30 -23.46 -3.61
CA ASP A 343 -2.69 -23.08 -3.34
C ASP A 343 -2.77 -22.45 -1.94
N PRO A 344 -3.58 -21.37 -1.74
CA PRO A 344 -3.70 -20.70 -0.45
C PRO A 344 -4.13 -21.62 0.70
N ARG A 345 -4.98 -22.61 0.42
CA ARG A 345 -5.41 -23.60 1.43
C ARG A 345 -4.24 -24.47 1.87
N THR A 346 -3.48 -25.01 0.91
CA THR A 346 -2.31 -25.86 1.23
C THR A 346 -1.26 -25.06 2.01
N GLY A 347 -1.03 -23.80 1.64
CA GLY A 347 -0.14 -22.92 2.40
C GLY A 347 -0.62 -22.73 3.85
N PHE A 348 -1.92 -22.52 4.05
CA PHE A 348 -2.52 -22.35 5.37
C PHE A 348 -2.42 -23.63 6.22
N GLU A 349 -2.76 -24.80 5.66
CA GLU A 349 -2.60 -26.10 6.30
C GLU A 349 -1.14 -26.33 6.73
N MET A 350 -0.18 -25.99 5.88
CA MET A 350 1.25 -26.13 6.21
C MET A 350 1.71 -25.19 7.33
N VAL A 351 1.19 -23.97 7.40
CA VAL A 351 1.48 -23.03 8.50
C VAL A 351 0.96 -23.58 9.84
N LEU A 352 -0.26 -24.11 9.85
CA LEU A 352 -0.87 -24.71 11.03
C LEU A 352 -0.16 -25.99 11.50
N LEU A 353 0.16 -26.89 10.56
CA LEU A 353 0.94 -28.10 10.88
C LEU A 353 2.34 -27.76 11.37
N ARG A 354 2.96 -26.71 10.83
CA ARG A 354 4.25 -26.19 11.31
C ARG A 354 4.13 -25.71 12.76
N ALA A 355 3.07 -24.98 13.10
CA ALA A 355 2.84 -24.51 14.46
C ALA A 355 2.72 -25.69 15.45
N LEU A 356 2.03 -26.78 15.08
CA LEU A 356 1.97 -28.00 15.88
C LEU A 356 3.32 -28.72 16.02
N ALA A 357 4.10 -28.80 14.94
CA ALA A 357 5.36 -29.56 14.91
C ALA A 357 6.48 -28.93 15.76
N PHE A 358 6.45 -27.60 15.95
CA PHE A 358 7.51 -26.87 16.65
C PHE A 358 7.23 -26.58 18.12
N ARG A 359 6.14 -27.12 18.71
CA ARG A 359 5.85 -26.94 20.14
C ARG A 359 7.03 -27.44 20.99
N PRO A 360 7.61 -26.60 21.87
CA PRO A 360 8.60 -27.07 22.83
C PRO A 360 7.93 -28.13 23.72
N SER A 361 8.37 -29.37 23.61
CA SER A 361 7.88 -30.45 24.45
C SER A 361 8.43 -30.24 25.87
N ASP A 362 7.56 -30.26 26.87
CA ASP A 362 7.98 -30.60 28.23
C ASP A 362 8.81 -31.90 28.16
N ALA A 363 10.03 -31.84 28.65
CA ALA A 363 11.09 -32.79 28.33
C ALA A 363 10.76 -34.29 28.57
N VAL A 364 11.09 -35.11 27.56
CA VAL A 364 11.60 -36.51 27.59
C VAL A 364 11.03 -37.47 28.66
N GLN A 365 10.22 -38.44 28.20
CA GLN A 365 10.31 -39.84 28.67
C GLN A 365 9.66 -40.83 27.67
N GLY A 366 10.51 -41.63 27.02
CA GLY A 366 10.19 -43.00 26.60
C GLY A 366 9.22 -43.21 25.44
N GLN A 367 9.72 -43.09 24.21
CA GLN A 367 9.54 -44.10 23.15
C GLN A 367 10.42 -43.69 21.97
N GLY A 368 11.62 -44.30 21.92
CA GLY A 368 12.35 -44.38 20.67
C GLY A 368 11.52 -45.23 19.72
N ALA A 369 10.86 -44.60 18.76
CA ALA A 369 10.46 -45.27 17.54
C ALA A 369 11.75 -45.60 16.78
N GLU A 370 12.15 -46.87 16.84
CA GLU A 370 13.20 -47.47 16.03
C GLU A 370 12.98 -47.14 14.56
N LEU A 371 13.79 -46.23 14.01
CA LEU A 371 14.17 -46.27 12.62
C LEU A 371 15.46 -47.11 12.54
N ALA A 372 15.29 -48.39 12.26
CA ALA A 372 16.36 -49.33 12.01
C ALA A 372 17.31 -48.79 10.92
N PRO A 373 18.63 -48.68 11.16
CA PRO A 373 19.58 -48.41 10.10
C PRO A 373 19.94 -49.73 9.40
N LEU A 374 19.62 -49.83 8.11
CA LEU A 374 20.16 -50.85 7.23
C LEU A 374 21.68 -50.68 7.14
N VAL A 375 22.37 -51.70 7.64
CA VAL A 375 23.82 -51.89 7.60
C VAL A 375 24.31 -52.07 6.16
N SER A 376 25.37 -51.36 5.77
CA SER A 376 26.47 -52.03 5.06
C SER A 376 27.82 -51.33 5.27
N ALA A 377 28.77 -52.17 5.66
CA ALA A 377 30.10 -51.91 6.18
C ALA A 377 31.13 -51.39 5.18
N ARG A 378 32.15 -50.68 5.70
CA ARG A 378 33.58 -51.10 5.75
C ARG A 378 34.38 -50.05 6.55
N SER A 379 34.89 -50.41 7.74
CA SER A 379 36.31 -50.80 8.02
C SER A 379 37.26 -49.59 8.07
N SER A 380 38.12 -49.33 9.06
CA SER A 380 38.48 -49.95 10.34
C SER A 380 39.55 -49.08 11.03
N ALA A 381 39.58 -49.10 12.37
CA ALA A 381 40.76 -48.94 13.26
C ALA A 381 41.44 -47.54 13.32
N ARG A 382 41.95 -47.02 14.44
CA ARG A 382 42.34 -47.59 15.73
C ARG A 382 42.56 -46.43 16.74
N ARG A 383 42.18 -46.63 18.01
CA ARG A 383 42.66 -45.89 19.21
C ARG A 383 43.82 -46.72 19.83
N PRO A 384 44.73 -46.16 20.68
CA PRO A 384 44.37 -45.81 22.06
C PRO A 384 45.12 -44.59 22.69
N GLY A 385 44.59 -44.07 23.80
CA GLY A 385 45.30 -43.18 24.75
C GLY A 385 46.22 -43.98 25.71
N PRO A 386 46.73 -43.43 26.85
CA PRO A 386 46.11 -42.41 27.72
C PRO A 386 47.04 -41.31 28.34
N SER A 387 46.36 -40.35 29.01
CA SER A 387 46.65 -39.26 30.00
C SER A 387 47.91 -39.28 30.90
N PRO A 388 48.07 -38.34 31.87
CA PRO A 388 47.89 -36.85 31.94
C PRO A 388 49.13 -36.15 32.63
N LEU A 389 49.17 -34.81 32.77
CA LEU A 389 49.75 -34.10 33.95
C LEU A 389 49.63 -32.56 33.85
N VAL A 390 48.87 -31.97 34.79
CA VAL A 390 49.22 -30.89 35.75
C VAL A 390 49.94 -29.60 35.30
N GLY A 391 49.40 -28.47 35.77
CA GLY A 391 50.19 -27.29 36.19
C GLY A 391 49.63 -25.95 35.69
N ALA A 392 48.86 -25.22 36.52
CA ALA A 392 49.31 -24.04 37.27
C ALA A 392 49.23 -22.73 36.44
N GLN A 393 48.21 -21.89 36.65
CA GLN A 393 48.06 -20.84 37.68
C GLN A 393 48.49 -19.43 37.21
N SER A 394 47.57 -18.49 37.46
CA SER A 394 47.74 -17.04 37.75
C SER A 394 48.19 -16.12 36.60
N ALA A 395 47.38 -15.18 36.11
CA ALA A 395 46.85 -13.96 36.77
C ALA A 395 47.95 -13.01 37.25
N VAL A 396 48.00 -11.79 36.69
CA VAL A 396 47.97 -10.48 37.39
C VAL A 396 48.15 -9.30 36.42
N SER A 397 47.28 -8.29 36.63
CA SER A 397 47.29 -6.88 36.22
C SER A 397 48.64 -6.16 36.38
N GLY A 398 48.98 -5.00 35.81
CA GLY A 398 48.30 -3.96 35.05
C GLY A 398 49.15 -2.66 35.11
N LYS A 399 48.86 -1.70 34.19
CA LYS A 399 49.28 -0.27 34.15
C LYS A 399 50.79 0.02 34.05
N ASP A 400 51.29 1.07 33.39
CA ASP A 400 50.78 2.23 32.65
C ASP A 400 51.96 2.77 31.79
N SER A 401 51.67 3.48 30.69
CA SER A 401 52.37 4.69 30.20
C SER A 401 52.50 4.79 28.66
N GLY A 402 51.91 5.84 28.08
CA GLY A 402 52.66 6.74 27.19
C GLY A 402 52.51 6.63 25.66
N ALA A 403 51.50 7.33 25.13
CA ALA A 403 51.53 8.16 23.91
C ALA A 403 51.57 7.55 22.48
N ALA A 404 50.48 7.86 21.77
CA ALA A 404 50.37 8.31 20.36
C ALA A 404 50.51 7.29 19.22
N ARG A 405 49.37 6.98 18.55
CA ARG A 405 49.10 7.30 17.12
C ARG A 405 47.68 6.88 16.67
N ARG A 406 46.95 7.89 16.18
CA ARG A 406 45.93 7.97 15.10
C ARG A 406 45.20 6.70 14.61
N GLY A 407 43.87 6.84 14.49
CA GLY A 407 43.05 6.26 13.41
C GLY A 407 41.89 5.41 13.92
N ALA A 408 40.69 6.00 14.00
CA ALA A 408 39.46 5.31 14.42
C ALA A 408 38.88 4.47 13.27
N ASP A 409 38.79 3.16 13.49
CA ASP A 409 37.94 2.21 12.77
C ASP A 409 36.69 1.92 13.62
N LEU A 410 35.50 2.18 13.07
CA LEU A 410 34.23 1.60 13.53
C LEU A 410 33.31 1.32 12.32
N ILE A 411 33.34 0.05 11.91
CA ILE A 411 32.21 -0.90 11.75
C ILE A 411 30.87 -0.33 11.22
N SER A 412 30.48 -0.85 10.05
CA SER A 412 29.09 -1.20 9.70
C SER A 412 29.10 -2.55 8.98
N PRO A 413 28.28 -3.55 9.38
CA PRO A 413 28.15 -4.81 8.65
C PRO A 413 27.13 -4.68 7.51
N GLN A 414 27.52 -5.13 6.33
CA GLN A 414 26.67 -5.31 5.16
C GLN A 414 26.08 -6.72 5.17
N MET A 415 24.75 -6.84 5.08
CA MET A 415 24.08 -8.06 4.64
C MET A 415 23.81 -7.96 3.14
N GLY A 416 24.40 -8.91 2.40
CA GLY A 416 24.11 -9.16 1.01
C GLY A 416 22.87 -10.02 0.84
N VAL A 417 22.14 -9.80 -0.25
CA VAL A 417 21.22 -10.79 -0.81
C VAL A 417 21.87 -11.39 -2.04
N ARG A 418 21.90 -12.71 -1.99
CA ARG A 418 22.45 -13.69 -2.90
C ARG A 418 21.27 -14.24 -3.71
N GLU A 419 21.33 -14.17 -5.03
CA GLU A 419 20.42 -14.91 -5.90
C GLU A 419 21.22 -15.79 -6.87
N THR A 420 20.99 -17.10 -6.75
CA THR A 420 21.04 -18.13 -7.79
C THR A 420 20.17 -19.31 -7.29
N PRO A 421 19.79 -20.30 -8.12
CA PRO A 421 19.30 -20.27 -9.51
C PRO A 421 18.07 -21.20 -9.71
N GLY A 422 17.35 -21.08 -10.84
CA GLY A 422 16.30 -22.03 -11.24
C GLY A 422 16.14 -22.14 -12.76
N ALA A 423 16.24 -23.36 -13.28
CA ALA A 423 16.54 -23.71 -14.66
C ALA A 423 15.35 -23.75 -15.65
N VAL A 424 15.60 -23.17 -16.83
CA VAL A 424 15.51 -23.77 -18.18
C VAL A 424 14.24 -24.52 -18.60
N ALA A 425 13.53 -23.92 -19.57
CA ALA A 425 12.82 -24.62 -20.64
C ALA A 425 13.30 -24.07 -22.00
N LYS A 426 13.78 -24.96 -22.88
CA LYS A 426 14.18 -24.66 -24.27
C LYS A 426 12.95 -24.28 -25.12
N PRO A 427 13.12 -23.46 -26.16
CA PRO A 427 12.92 -24.01 -27.50
C PRO A 427 13.99 -23.63 -28.53
N SER A 428 14.37 -24.66 -29.28
CA SER A 428 14.50 -24.73 -30.74
C SER A 428 15.44 -23.80 -31.50
N GLU A 429 16.43 -24.46 -32.10
CA GLU A 429 17.30 -24.00 -33.18
C GLU A 429 16.51 -23.46 -34.37
N VAL A 430 16.88 -22.27 -34.84
CA VAL A 430 16.74 -21.90 -36.25
C VAL A 430 18.05 -21.28 -36.72
N SER A 431 18.78 -22.10 -37.49
CA SER A 431 19.68 -21.79 -38.60
C SER A 431 20.48 -20.48 -38.59
N ALA A 432 21.78 -20.64 -38.41
CA ALA A 432 22.81 -19.71 -38.83
C ALA A 432 22.84 -19.56 -40.36
N SER A 433 22.89 -18.32 -40.85
CA SER A 433 23.57 -17.97 -42.10
C SER A 433 24.77 -17.09 -41.77
N ASN A 434 25.95 -17.60 -42.10
CA ASN A 434 27.25 -16.95 -41.92
C ASN A 434 27.38 -15.63 -42.66
N GLY A 435 27.95 -14.64 -41.97
CA GLY A 435 28.64 -13.49 -42.53
C GLY A 435 29.85 -13.20 -41.66
N SER A 436 30.98 -13.84 -41.96
CA SER A 436 32.27 -13.58 -41.35
C SER A 436 32.81 -12.24 -41.85
N GLY A 437 32.76 -11.22 -41.00
CA GLY A 437 33.47 -9.95 -41.17
C GLY A 437 33.77 -9.39 -39.79
N SER A 438 34.99 -8.95 -39.57
CA SER A 438 35.35 -8.13 -38.41
C SER A 438 34.32 -7.01 -38.26
N PRO A 439 33.76 -6.73 -37.07
CA PRO A 439 32.67 -5.76 -36.94
C PRO A 439 33.20 -4.34 -37.20
N SER A 440 33.06 -3.86 -38.44
CA SER A 440 33.14 -2.43 -38.73
C SER A 440 31.80 -1.81 -38.39
N LEU A 441 31.77 -0.89 -37.42
CA LEU A 441 30.61 -0.03 -37.16
C LEU A 441 30.55 1.03 -38.26
N ALA A 442 29.94 0.71 -39.40
CA ALA A 442 29.81 1.62 -40.54
C ALA A 442 28.40 2.19 -40.67
N SER A 443 27.40 1.60 -40.01
CA SER A 443 26.01 2.05 -40.08
C SER A 443 25.28 2.13 -38.73
N PRO A 444 24.27 3.01 -38.60
CA PRO A 444 23.38 3.05 -37.44
C PRO A 444 22.64 1.74 -37.16
N ALA A 445 22.36 0.94 -38.20
CA ALA A 445 21.70 -0.36 -38.08
C ALA A 445 22.62 -1.41 -37.42
N GLU A 446 23.93 -1.35 -37.66
CA GLU A 446 24.92 -2.24 -37.03
C GLU A 446 25.10 -1.90 -35.55
N TRP A 447 25.08 -0.62 -35.17
CA TRP A 447 25.04 -0.20 -33.77
C TRP A 447 23.82 -0.79 -33.06
N GLN A 448 22.66 -0.75 -33.70
CA GLN A 448 21.41 -1.30 -33.14
C GLN A 448 21.50 -2.82 -32.91
N GLN A 449 22.05 -3.56 -33.88
CA GLN A 449 22.27 -5.00 -33.73
C GLN A 449 23.30 -5.30 -32.64
N LEU A 450 24.32 -4.45 -32.49
CA LEU A 450 25.35 -4.59 -31.48
C LEU A 450 24.78 -4.37 -30.07
N VAL A 451 23.94 -3.36 -29.87
CA VAL A 451 23.24 -3.12 -28.59
C VAL A 451 22.31 -4.29 -28.23
N GLY A 452 21.67 -4.94 -29.21
CA GLY A 452 20.88 -6.15 -28.98
C GLY A 452 21.70 -7.37 -28.54
N ARG A 453 22.98 -7.45 -28.95
CA ARG A 453 23.92 -8.51 -28.55
C ARG A 453 24.61 -8.23 -27.21
N LEU A 454 24.65 -6.97 -26.79
CA LEU A 454 25.14 -6.57 -25.49
C LEU A 454 24.12 -6.98 -24.43
N SER A 455 24.36 -8.10 -23.75
CA SER A 455 23.58 -8.56 -22.59
C SER A 455 23.84 -7.69 -21.35
N LEU A 456 23.65 -6.37 -21.49
CA LEU A 456 23.85 -5.37 -20.45
C LEU A 456 22.54 -5.11 -19.71
N GLY A 457 22.50 -5.47 -18.43
CA GLY A 457 21.39 -5.16 -17.53
C GLY A 457 21.52 -3.79 -16.86
N GLY A 458 20.40 -3.25 -16.39
CA GLY A 458 20.34 -2.03 -15.57
C GLY A 458 20.67 -0.73 -16.32
N ILE A 459 21.24 0.24 -15.60
CA ILE A 459 21.46 1.63 -16.08
C ILE A 459 22.39 1.66 -17.32
N ALA A 460 23.40 0.78 -17.40
CA ALA A 460 24.30 0.71 -18.55
C ALA A 460 23.58 0.21 -19.82
N GLY A 461 22.63 -0.72 -19.66
CA GLY A 461 21.77 -1.16 -20.76
C GLY A 461 20.83 -0.04 -21.21
N GLN A 462 20.19 0.67 -20.27
CA GLN A 462 19.35 1.82 -20.58
C GLN A 462 20.12 2.95 -21.28
N LEU A 463 21.37 3.21 -20.86
CA LEU A 463 22.25 4.16 -21.55
C LEU A 463 22.51 3.72 -22.99
N ALA A 464 22.87 2.46 -23.23
CA ALA A 464 23.10 1.93 -24.58
C ALA A 464 21.87 2.03 -25.50
N HIS A 465 20.66 1.81 -24.96
CA HIS A 465 19.41 1.88 -25.73
C HIS A 465 18.97 3.31 -26.07
N ASN A 466 19.38 4.29 -25.28
CA ASN A 466 19.10 5.71 -25.50
C ASN A 466 20.19 6.44 -26.29
N CYS A 467 21.32 5.77 -26.58
CA CYS A 467 22.39 6.31 -27.41
C CYS A 467 22.14 6.06 -28.91
N GLY A 468 22.22 7.12 -29.71
CA GLY A 468 22.30 7.06 -31.17
C GLY A 468 23.75 6.99 -31.66
N PHE A 469 24.01 6.25 -32.73
CA PHE A 469 25.32 6.20 -33.37
C PHE A 469 25.61 7.49 -34.13
N VAL A 470 26.81 8.04 -33.98
CA VAL A 470 27.26 9.23 -34.74
C VAL A 470 28.41 8.85 -35.66
N GLU A 471 29.51 8.33 -35.10
CA GLU A 471 30.73 8.08 -35.87
C GLU A 471 31.64 7.03 -35.20
N TRP A 472 32.37 6.26 -36.01
CA TRP A 472 33.43 5.34 -35.57
C TRP A 472 34.67 5.50 -36.44
N GLU A 473 35.74 6.09 -35.88
CA GLU A 473 37.02 6.26 -36.57
C GLU A 473 38.18 5.98 -35.63
N GLN A 474 39.21 5.25 -36.12
CA GLN A 474 40.49 5.02 -35.42
C GLN A 474 40.37 4.58 -33.94
N GLY A 475 39.37 3.75 -33.61
CA GLY A 475 39.15 3.26 -32.24
C GLY A 475 38.38 4.23 -31.32
N ARG A 476 37.84 5.33 -31.84
CA ARG A 476 36.96 6.27 -31.14
C ARG A 476 35.51 6.08 -31.57
N LEU A 477 34.62 5.80 -30.61
CA LEU A 477 33.17 5.73 -30.82
C LEU A 477 32.51 6.99 -30.29
N VAL A 478 31.83 7.72 -31.18
CA VAL A 478 31.01 8.88 -30.82
C VAL A 478 29.54 8.47 -30.83
N LEU A 479 28.89 8.64 -29.68
CA LEU A 479 27.46 8.41 -29.50
C LEU A 479 26.75 9.71 -29.14
N SER A 480 25.50 9.85 -29.59
CA SER A 480 24.61 10.94 -29.24
C SER A 480 23.62 10.47 -28.18
N LEU A 481 23.39 11.28 -27.15
CA LEU A 481 22.40 11.04 -26.11
C LEU A 481 21.43 12.22 -26.06
N ASP A 482 20.13 11.94 -26.03
CA ASP A 482 19.12 12.97 -25.86
C ASP A 482 19.30 13.67 -24.50
N PRO A 483 19.24 15.01 -24.42
CA PRO A 483 19.26 15.76 -23.16
C PRO A 483 18.27 15.25 -22.10
N ALA A 484 17.11 14.70 -22.51
CA ALA A 484 16.15 14.11 -21.57
C ALA A 484 16.69 12.87 -20.83
N ALA A 485 17.65 12.17 -21.43
CA ALA A 485 18.26 10.94 -20.92
C ALA A 485 19.64 11.17 -20.27
N GLU A 486 20.07 12.43 -20.09
CA GLU A 486 21.38 12.78 -19.51
C GLU A 486 21.60 12.20 -18.11
N HIS A 487 20.54 12.05 -17.31
CA HIS A 487 20.60 11.44 -15.98
C HIS A 487 21.07 9.97 -15.98
N LEU A 488 21.00 9.27 -17.13
CA LEU A 488 21.52 7.90 -17.30
C LEU A 488 23.04 7.87 -17.51
N ARG A 489 23.65 9.02 -17.81
CA ARG A 489 25.09 9.18 -18.05
C ARG A 489 25.86 9.25 -16.73
N VAL A 490 25.97 8.10 -16.07
CA VAL A 490 26.76 7.96 -14.84
C VAL A 490 28.12 7.35 -15.18
N ALA A 491 29.20 7.79 -14.54
CA ALA A 491 30.56 7.29 -14.79
C ALA A 491 30.70 5.76 -14.70
N SER A 492 29.89 5.12 -13.83
CA SER A 492 29.81 3.66 -13.70
C SER A 492 29.13 2.98 -14.90
N ALA A 493 28.09 3.62 -15.46
CA ALA A 493 27.39 3.15 -16.65
C ALA A 493 28.24 3.33 -17.92
N GLU A 494 28.93 4.46 -18.05
CA GLU A 494 29.88 4.71 -19.15
C GLU A 494 31.04 3.70 -19.13
N SER A 495 31.60 3.44 -17.94
CA SER A 495 32.71 2.49 -17.79
C SER A 495 32.30 1.06 -18.15
N ARG A 496 31.11 0.61 -17.71
CA ARG A 496 30.56 -0.71 -18.05
C ARG A 496 30.21 -0.83 -19.52
N LEU A 497 29.65 0.22 -20.12
CA LEU A 497 29.35 0.25 -21.54
C LEU A 497 30.65 0.18 -22.37
N ARG A 498 31.67 0.98 -21.99
CA ARG A 498 32.99 0.95 -22.63
C ARG A 498 33.64 -0.42 -22.53
N GLU A 499 33.61 -1.06 -21.37
CA GLU A 499 34.18 -2.40 -21.16
C GLU A 499 33.48 -3.46 -22.01
N ALA A 500 32.15 -3.41 -22.09
CA ALA A 500 31.38 -4.35 -22.91
C ALA A 500 31.58 -4.12 -24.41
N LEU A 501 31.76 -2.87 -24.83
CA LEU A 501 32.13 -2.52 -26.21
C LEU A 501 33.56 -2.96 -26.54
N ALA A 502 34.52 -2.77 -25.64
CA ALA A 502 35.91 -3.20 -25.83
C ALA A 502 36.04 -4.71 -26.02
N ARG A 503 35.24 -5.52 -25.30
CA ARG A 503 35.20 -6.98 -25.48
C ARG A 503 34.73 -7.41 -26.88
N LEU A 504 33.90 -6.62 -27.54
CA LEU A 504 33.32 -6.96 -28.86
C LEU A 504 34.07 -6.32 -30.03
N LEU A 505 34.61 -5.11 -29.84
CA LEU A 505 35.22 -4.29 -30.91
C LEU A 505 36.76 -4.26 -30.82
N GLY A 506 37.36 -4.76 -29.73
CA GLY A 506 38.80 -4.77 -29.49
C GLY A 506 39.32 -3.52 -28.76
N ASP A 507 40.50 -3.63 -28.17
CA ASP A 507 41.21 -2.54 -27.50
C ASP A 507 42.26 -1.88 -28.43
N PRO A 508 42.52 -0.55 -28.31
CA PRO A 508 41.92 0.40 -27.35
C PRO A 508 40.67 1.12 -27.89
N LEU A 509 39.56 1.08 -27.14
CA LEU A 509 38.32 1.81 -27.47
C LEU A 509 38.14 3.08 -26.62
N LYS A 510 38.02 4.23 -27.29
CA LYS A 510 37.69 5.53 -26.68
C LYS A 510 36.22 5.86 -26.92
N LEU A 511 35.41 5.79 -25.86
CA LEU A 511 33.99 6.12 -25.90
C LEU A 511 33.78 7.60 -25.61
N ASP A 512 33.08 8.31 -26.49
CA ASP A 512 32.70 9.72 -26.33
C ASP A 512 31.18 9.87 -26.51
N ILE A 513 30.48 10.34 -25.48
CA ILE A 513 29.03 10.52 -25.47
C ILE A 513 28.72 12.01 -25.47
N GLN A 514 28.13 12.49 -26.56
CA GLN A 514 27.72 13.87 -26.75
C GLN A 514 26.23 14.02 -26.43
N VAL A 515 25.90 14.96 -25.55
CA VAL A 515 24.50 15.26 -25.20
C VAL A 515 23.93 16.20 -26.25
N VAL A 516 23.49 15.60 -27.36
CA VAL A 516 22.88 16.29 -28.50
C VAL A 516 21.68 15.45 -28.92
N ARG A 517 20.54 16.10 -29.20
CA ARG A 517 19.36 15.39 -29.69
C ARG A 517 19.77 14.54 -30.91
N PRO A 518 19.57 13.22 -30.86
CA PRO A 518 20.01 12.34 -31.93
C PRO A 518 19.26 12.71 -33.21
N GLN A 519 19.99 12.88 -34.32
CA GLN A 519 19.39 13.16 -35.64
C GLN A 519 18.68 11.94 -36.23
N GLN A 520 18.83 10.77 -35.60
CA GLN A 520 18.29 9.50 -36.04
C GLN A 520 17.52 8.83 -34.89
N GLU A 521 16.51 8.04 -35.23
CA GLU A 521 15.64 7.35 -34.27
C GLU A 521 16.45 6.39 -33.38
N THR A 522 16.36 6.57 -32.06
CA THR A 522 17.01 5.68 -31.09
C THR A 522 16.20 4.39 -30.92
N LEU A 523 16.83 3.32 -30.41
CA LEU A 523 16.14 2.05 -30.13
C LEU A 523 15.01 2.22 -29.11
N ALA A 524 15.16 3.12 -28.14
CA ALA A 524 14.10 3.46 -27.20
C ALA A 524 12.89 4.10 -27.90
N GLN A 525 13.12 5.04 -28.82
CA GLN A 525 12.05 5.69 -29.59
C GLN A 525 11.32 4.70 -30.51
N ARG A 526 12.06 3.80 -31.16
CA ARG A 526 11.47 2.76 -32.01
C ARG A 526 10.62 1.75 -31.23
N ARG A 527 11.07 1.32 -30.05
CA ARG A 527 10.27 0.42 -29.17
C ARG A 527 8.98 1.08 -28.71
N VAL A 528 9.01 2.37 -28.39
CA VAL A 528 7.81 3.15 -28.03
C VAL A 528 6.84 3.24 -29.22
N ARG A 529 7.35 3.41 -30.44
CA ARG A 529 6.50 3.39 -31.66
C ARG A 529 5.90 2.01 -31.92
N GLU A 530 6.71 0.95 -31.89
CA GLU A 530 6.26 -0.42 -32.16
C GLU A 530 5.25 -0.91 -31.10
N THR A 531 5.44 -0.57 -29.83
CA THR A 531 4.45 -0.84 -28.77
C THR A 531 3.16 -0.04 -28.97
N GLY A 532 3.27 1.23 -29.34
CA GLY A 532 2.11 2.06 -29.68
C GLY A 532 1.33 1.55 -30.90
N GLU A 533 2.02 1.07 -31.94
CA GLU A 533 1.42 0.47 -33.13
C GLU A 533 0.71 -0.86 -32.79
N ARG A 534 1.32 -1.73 -31.99
CA ARG A 534 0.68 -2.97 -31.51
C ARG A 534 -0.56 -2.69 -30.66
N GLN A 535 -0.52 -1.67 -29.81
CA GLN A 535 -1.67 -1.30 -28.99
C GLN A 535 -2.82 -0.75 -29.85
N ARG A 536 -2.52 0.10 -30.84
CA ARG A 536 -3.55 0.58 -31.78
C ARG A 536 -4.15 -0.55 -32.62
N ALA A 537 -3.33 -1.50 -33.08
CA ALA A 537 -3.81 -2.66 -33.82
C ALA A 537 -4.70 -3.57 -32.95
N ALA A 538 -4.36 -3.76 -31.67
CA ALA A 538 -5.18 -4.52 -30.73
C ALA A 538 -6.54 -3.84 -30.45
N VAL A 539 -6.56 -2.51 -30.31
CA VAL A 539 -7.80 -1.74 -30.17
C VAL A 539 -8.67 -1.87 -31.42
N GLN A 540 -8.10 -1.70 -32.61
CA GLN A 540 -8.83 -1.85 -33.88
C GLN A 540 -9.36 -3.28 -34.09
N SER A 541 -8.61 -4.31 -33.67
CA SER A 541 -9.08 -5.69 -33.74
C SER A 541 -10.25 -5.96 -32.78
N MET A 542 -10.24 -5.35 -31.59
CA MET A 542 -11.34 -5.47 -30.61
C MET A 542 -12.58 -4.68 -31.03
N GLU A 543 -12.40 -3.52 -31.65
CA GLU A 543 -13.51 -2.73 -32.23
C GLU A 543 -14.12 -3.38 -33.47
N GLY A 544 -13.35 -4.17 -34.23
CA GLY A 544 -13.83 -4.90 -35.41
C GLY A 544 -14.33 -6.32 -35.15
N ASP A 545 -14.33 -6.80 -33.91
CA ASP A 545 -14.75 -8.16 -33.56
C ASP A 545 -16.26 -8.21 -33.30
N CYS A 546 -16.98 -8.98 -34.13
CA CYS A 546 -18.43 -9.16 -34.04
C CYS A 546 -18.93 -9.70 -32.69
N HIS A 547 -18.14 -10.54 -32.00
CA HIS A 547 -18.51 -11.03 -30.66
C HIS A 547 -18.33 -9.95 -29.60
N ALA A 548 -17.31 -9.11 -29.74
CA ALA A 548 -17.01 -8.04 -28.80
C ALA A 548 -18.03 -6.90 -28.92
N GLU A 549 -18.50 -6.59 -30.13
CA GLU A 549 -19.63 -5.69 -30.36
C GLU A 549 -20.95 -6.25 -29.79
N GLN A 550 -21.25 -7.54 -29.98
CA GLN A 550 -22.43 -8.18 -29.38
C GLN A 550 -22.42 -8.11 -27.86
N LEU A 551 -21.26 -8.30 -27.21
CA LEU A 551 -21.13 -8.16 -25.76
C LEU A 551 -21.38 -6.70 -25.31
N ARG A 552 -20.92 -5.71 -26.08
CA ARG A 552 -21.22 -4.29 -25.78
C ARG A 552 -22.70 -3.97 -25.90
N GLU A 553 -23.39 -4.51 -26.91
CA GLU A 553 -24.83 -4.31 -27.09
C GLU A 553 -25.65 -5.02 -26.01
N ILE A 554 -25.29 -6.27 -25.64
CA ILE A 554 -26.02 -7.04 -24.63
C ILE A 554 -25.90 -6.42 -23.24
N PHE A 555 -24.72 -5.89 -22.90
CA PHE A 555 -24.43 -5.40 -21.55
C PHE A 555 -24.46 -3.87 -21.42
N GLU A 556 -24.82 -3.14 -22.48
CA GLU A 556 -24.73 -1.67 -22.54
C GLU A 556 -23.36 -1.13 -22.04
N ALA A 557 -22.29 -1.85 -22.37
CA ALA A 557 -20.98 -1.67 -21.79
C ALA A 557 -20.02 -0.85 -22.67
N GLU A 558 -19.12 -0.11 -22.05
CA GLU A 558 -18.03 0.61 -22.71
C GLU A 558 -16.68 -0.06 -22.42
N TRP A 559 -15.78 -0.07 -23.42
CA TRP A 559 -14.40 -0.48 -23.19
C TRP A 559 -13.72 0.52 -22.26
N VAL A 560 -13.11 0.01 -21.18
CA VAL A 560 -12.31 0.86 -20.30
C VAL A 560 -11.08 1.36 -21.09
N PRO A 561 -10.88 2.68 -21.24
CA PRO A 561 -9.76 3.21 -22.03
C PRO A 561 -8.41 2.71 -21.52
N GLY A 562 -7.62 2.10 -22.40
CA GLY A 562 -6.29 1.56 -22.07
C GLY A 562 -6.27 0.15 -21.47
N SER A 563 -7.42 -0.51 -21.30
CA SER A 563 -7.51 -1.90 -20.79
C SER A 563 -7.22 -2.97 -21.84
N ILE A 564 -7.18 -2.60 -23.12
CA ILE A 564 -6.89 -3.54 -24.22
C ILE A 564 -5.37 -3.74 -24.30
N VAL A 565 -4.93 -4.93 -23.89
CA VAL A 565 -3.53 -5.33 -23.89
C VAL A 565 -3.25 -6.21 -25.11
N PRO A 566 -2.23 -5.88 -25.95
CA PRO A 566 -1.82 -6.76 -27.04
C PRO A 566 -1.23 -8.06 -26.47
N ASN A 567 -1.63 -9.21 -27.03
CA ASN A 567 -1.00 -10.49 -26.68
C ASN A 567 0.51 -10.43 -27.02
N ALA A 568 1.33 -10.90 -26.07
CA ALA A 568 2.78 -10.76 -26.06
C ALA A 568 3.48 -11.47 -27.23
#